data_AF-A0A7Z0WJM5-F1
#
_entry.id   AF-A0A7Z0WJM5-F1
#
_cell.length_a   1.000
_cell.length_b   1.000
_cell.length_c   1.000
_cell.angle_alpha   90.00
_cell.angle_beta   90.00
_cell.angle_gamma   90.00
#
_symmetry.space_group_name_H-M   'P 1'
#
loop_
_entity.id
_entity.type
_entity.pdbx_description
1 polymer ?
#
loop_
_entity_poly.entity_id
_entity_poly.type
_entity_poly.pdbx_seq_one_letter_code
_entity_poly.pdbx_strand_id
1 'polypeptide(L)'
;MGLVAGVVLLVAGCTSGVAGTPTAVDIGPLTTAEATAQSLVNFAESGAVHYTGNLNAGDGAPVTVDVHALPTGEVFGSISVNSLPATITALGTNLYLKGDAAFWNGMAARFGVADGSGGGGALAGRWVKLPTSLIGIEFTQVFTPDLVSQAAGQVVESDSATPLERNPKETVAGVPAYVVTVEGGTVHLAVDAPHGPLRFALDQIGGSGNTAVRDAVLDVVDVSAQALTHYQNLAKRASTELTTAVDALTGIDQGKHRFDSCGASSCTLVVDIRNTGKSAVRVHLRATWTGDDQPLGSCESKTKPVAPGKGSSVSCKLTSPQWVSFYQRANDVPGTHPYGAQWTALVLAEPPDLGELTLSASATPADTDTDNTEGTQAVYVINHGTTPWKYGVVPTRYWRDHTAAQLRGCLVATTSACSASLVTTTDGAASAQALVTALVNTFRSENDACPVGQWVSCTPAG
;
A
#
# COMPACT_ATOMS: atom_id res chain seq x y z
N MET A 1 -43.74 -61.92 -43.13
CA MET A 1 -43.90 -61.73 -41.67
C MET A 1 -42.63 -62.30 -41.05
N GLY A 2 -41.63 -61.57 -40.59
CA GLY A 2 -41.54 -60.24 -39.99
C GLY A 2 -40.63 -60.41 -38.77
N LEU A 3 -39.33 -60.61 -39.00
CA LEU A 3 -38.32 -60.93 -37.99
C LEU A 3 -37.79 -59.61 -37.42
N VAL A 4 -38.23 -59.24 -36.21
CA VAL A 4 -37.73 -58.06 -35.49
C VAL A 4 -36.51 -58.49 -34.68
N ALA A 5 -35.32 -58.18 -35.18
CA ALA A 5 -34.07 -58.30 -34.44
C ALA A 5 -33.86 -57.03 -33.62
N GLY A 6 -33.99 -57.13 -32.30
CA GLY A 6 -33.68 -56.06 -31.36
C GLY A 6 -32.16 -55.87 -31.28
N VAL A 7 -31.69 -54.72 -31.76
CA VAL A 7 -30.31 -54.25 -31.54
C VAL A 7 -30.23 -53.70 -30.12
N VAL A 8 -29.59 -54.45 -29.22
CA VAL A 8 -29.17 -53.93 -27.91
C VAL A 8 -27.96 -53.02 -28.15
N LEU A 9 -28.15 -51.71 -28.05
CA LEU A 9 -27.05 -50.75 -27.96
C LEU A 9 -26.33 -50.97 -26.61
N LEU A 10 -25.16 -51.61 -26.66
CA LEU A 10 -24.18 -51.58 -25.58
C LEU A 10 -23.58 -50.17 -25.51
N VAL A 11 -23.99 -49.39 -24.52
CA VAL A 11 -23.31 -48.14 -24.16
C VAL A 11 -21.95 -48.53 -23.59
N ALA A 12 -20.90 -48.44 -24.41
CA ALA A 12 -19.53 -48.54 -23.95
C ALA A 12 -19.24 -47.32 -23.06
N GLY A 13 -19.40 -47.50 -21.74
CA GLY A 13 -18.85 -46.56 -20.77
C GLY A 13 -17.34 -46.54 -20.94
N CYS A 14 -16.80 -45.41 -21.39
CA CYS A 14 -15.37 -45.14 -21.35
C CYS A 14 -14.94 -45.06 -19.88
N THR A 15 -14.69 -46.20 -19.23
CA THR A 15 -13.96 -46.21 -17.96
C THR A 15 -12.51 -45.91 -18.32
N SER A 16 -12.02 -44.72 -17.99
CA SER A 16 -10.59 -44.39 -17.97
C SER A 16 -9.88 -45.10 -16.81
N GLY A 17 -10.19 -46.40 -16.62
CA GLY A 17 -9.48 -47.27 -15.71
C GLY A 17 -8.15 -47.63 -16.34
N VAL A 18 -7.09 -46.92 -15.96
CA VAL A 18 -5.73 -47.35 -16.25
C VAL A 18 -5.53 -48.70 -15.54
N ALA A 19 -5.24 -49.75 -16.31
CA ALA A 19 -4.96 -51.07 -15.73
C ALA A 19 -3.67 -51.00 -14.89
N GLY A 20 -3.81 -51.10 -13.58
CA GLY A 20 -2.70 -51.14 -12.64
C GLY A 20 -3.19 -51.19 -11.19
N THR A 21 -2.50 -51.94 -10.34
CA THR A 21 -2.64 -51.80 -8.89
C THR A 21 -1.89 -50.53 -8.47
N PRO A 22 -2.54 -49.55 -7.82
CA PRO A 22 -1.85 -48.36 -7.33
C PRO A 22 -0.75 -48.79 -6.37
N THR A 23 0.51 -48.55 -6.74
CA THR A 23 1.65 -48.71 -5.85
C THR A 23 1.77 -47.46 -5.00
N ALA A 24 1.84 -47.62 -3.68
CA ALA A 24 2.14 -46.51 -2.78
C ALA A 24 3.52 -45.94 -3.15
N VAL A 25 3.55 -44.68 -3.56
CA VAL A 25 4.78 -43.92 -3.81
C VAL A 25 5.09 -43.12 -2.55
N ASP A 26 6.34 -43.15 -2.10
CA ASP A 26 6.78 -42.27 -1.02
C ASP A 26 6.70 -40.81 -1.49
N ILE A 27 5.90 -40.02 -0.78
CA ILE A 27 5.64 -38.61 -1.11
C ILE A 27 6.85 -37.75 -0.70
N GLY A 28 7.68 -38.19 0.25
CA GLY A 28 8.83 -37.43 0.76
C GLY A 28 8.45 -36.09 1.42
N PRO A 29 9.39 -35.46 2.17
CA PRO A 29 9.19 -34.11 2.69
C PRO A 29 9.21 -33.07 1.56
N LEU A 30 8.75 -31.84 1.86
CA LEU A 30 8.96 -30.72 0.95
C LEU A 30 10.44 -30.40 0.84
N THR A 31 10.91 -30.19 -0.38
CA THR A 31 12.23 -29.60 -0.58
C THR A 31 12.21 -28.09 -0.27
N THR A 32 13.38 -27.50 -0.04
CA THR A 32 13.56 -26.06 0.13
C THR A 32 12.94 -25.30 -1.06
N ALA A 33 13.18 -25.76 -2.29
CA ALA A 33 12.62 -25.15 -3.49
C ALA A 33 11.08 -25.22 -3.53
N GLU A 34 10.50 -26.39 -3.24
CA GLU A 34 9.04 -26.57 -3.23
C GLU A 34 8.36 -25.69 -2.18
N ALA A 35 8.89 -25.67 -0.96
CA ALA A 35 8.35 -24.87 0.13
C ALA A 35 8.51 -23.36 -0.12
N THR A 36 9.65 -22.94 -0.66
CA THR A 36 9.90 -21.52 -0.95
C THR A 36 9.02 -21.03 -2.08
N ALA A 37 8.89 -21.80 -3.17
CA ALA A 37 7.99 -21.46 -4.27
C ALA A 37 6.54 -21.34 -3.79
N GLN A 38 6.05 -22.29 -2.99
CA GLN A 38 4.72 -22.23 -2.37
C GLN A 38 4.55 -20.97 -1.52
N SER A 39 5.54 -20.64 -0.71
CA SER A 39 5.48 -19.53 0.25
C SER A 39 5.52 -18.17 -0.46
N LEU A 40 6.31 -18.03 -1.52
CA LEU A 40 6.36 -16.82 -2.35
C LEU A 40 5.08 -16.65 -3.17
N VAL A 41 4.45 -17.74 -3.63
CA VAL A 41 3.12 -17.69 -4.24
C VAL A 41 2.08 -17.26 -3.21
N ASN A 42 2.06 -17.85 -2.00
CA ASN A 42 1.18 -17.42 -0.93
C ASN A 42 1.33 -15.93 -0.62
N PHE A 43 2.58 -15.44 -0.59
CA PHE A 43 2.87 -14.03 -0.35
C PHE A 43 2.39 -13.12 -1.47
N ALA A 44 2.63 -13.48 -2.73
CA ALA A 44 2.20 -12.71 -3.88
C ALA A 44 0.67 -12.56 -3.97
N GLU A 45 -0.09 -13.49 -3.40
CA GLU A 45 -1.54 -13.48 -3.34
C GLU A 45 -2.14 -12.62 -2.21
N SER A 46 -1.31 -11.95 -1.41
CA SER A 46 -1.78 -11.10 -0.31
C SER A 46 -2.67 -9.97 -0.82
N GLY A 47 -3.83 -9.81 -0.17
CA GLY A 47 -4.70 -8.64 -0.32
C GLY A 47 -4.19 -7.39 0.40
N ALA A 48 -3.31 -7.53 1.40
CA ALA A 48 -2.58 -6.44 2.03
C ALA A 48 -1.41 -6.98 2.87
N VAL A 49 -0.28 -6.27 2.87
CA VAL A 49 0.90 -6.63 3.68
C VAL A 49 1.36 -5.43 4.50
N HIS A 50 1.68 -5.67 5.76
CA HIS A 50 2.38 -4.72 6.62
C HIS A 50 3.87 -5.02 6.57
N TYR A 51 4.67 -4.02 6.19
CA TYR A 51 6.11 -4.07 6.11
C TYR A 51 6.72 -3.20 7.20
N THR A 52 7.67 -3.76 7.96
CA THR A 52 8.55 -3.00 8.85
C THR A 52 9.99 -3.34 8.56
N GLY A 53 10.87 -2.35 8.47
CA GLY A 53 12.27 -2.67 8.18
C GLY A 53 13.12 -1.50 7.72
N ASN A 54 14.27 -1.83 7.14
CA ASN A 54 15.24 -0.87 6.65
C ASN A 54 15.63 -1.22 5.22
N LEU A 55 15.97 -0.19 4.46
CA LEU A 55 16.41 -0.31 3.08
C LEU A 55 17.23 0.93 2.68
N ASN A 56 17.91 0.84 1.54
CA ASN A 56 18.59 1.97 0.93
C ASN A 56 17.83 2.42 -0.32
N ALA A 57 17.55 3.72 -0.41
CA ALA A 57 17.04 4.34 -1.63
C ALA A 57 18.06 4.24 -2.78
N GLY A 58 17.63 4.46 -4.02
CA GLY A 58 18.50 4.34 -5.19
C GLY A 58 19.71 5.30 -5.21
N ASP A 59 19.68 6.39 -4.44
CA ASP A 59 20.81 7.30 -4.21
C ASP A 59 21.64 6.95 -2.96
N GLY A 60 21.40 5.78 -2.35
CA GLY A 60 22.13 5.22 -1.23
C GLY A 60 21.67 5.70 0.15
N ALA A 61 20.62 6.51 0.25
CA ALA A 61 20.20 6.99 1.55
C ALA A 61 19.43 5.92 2.35
N PRO A 62 19.76 5.75 3.64
CA PRO A 62 19.01 4.86 4.52
C PRO A 62 17.58 5.33 4.71
N VAL A 63 16.67 4.37 4.59
CA VAL A 63 15.23 4.54 4.81
C VAL A 63 14.73 3.44 5.75
N THR A 64 14.07 3.85 6.82
CA THR A 64 13.28 2.94 7.67
C THR A 64 11.82 3.05 7.25
N VAL A 65 11.11 1.92 7.18
CA VAL A 65 9.70 1.87 6.81
C VAL A 65 8.88 1.15 7.87
N ASP A 66 7.66 1.65 8.06
CA ASP A 66 6.55 1.00 8.74
C ASP A 66 5.31 1.36 7.91
N VAL A 67 5.00 0.52 6.92
CA VAL A 67 4.04 0.80 5.87
C VAL A 67 3.14 -0.39 5.57
N HIS A 68 1.90 -0.10 5.23
CA HIS A 68 1.00 -1.07 4.63
C HIS A 68 1.03 -0.87 3.11
N ALA A 69 1.03 -1.97 2.37
CA ALA A 69 0.89 -1.98 0.93
C ALA A 69 -0.30 -2.82 0.49
N LEU A 70 -0.97 -2.36 -0.56
CA LEU A 70 -2.09 -3.01 -1.21
C LEU A 70 -1.64 -3.55 -2.58
N PRO A 71 -2.27 -4.61 -3.10
CA PRO A 71 -1.85 -5.26 -4.34
C PRO A 71 -1.99 -4.35 -5.57
N THR A 72 -2.79 -3.29 -5.49
CA THR A 72 -2.95 -2.27 -6.52
C THR A 72 -1.89 -1.16 -6.49
N GLY A 73 -0.93 -1.24 -5.56
CA GLY A 73 0.24 -0.36 -5.48
C GLY A 73 0.10 0.80 -4.50
N GLU A 74 -1.04 0.96 -3.82
CA GLU A 74 -1.14 1.95 -2.77
C GLU A 74 -0.27 1.58 -1.57
N VAL A 75 0.48 2.56 -1.06
CA VAL A 75 1.33 2.41 0.12
C VAL A 75 1.06 3.53 1.11
N PHE A 76 0.89 3.22 2.38
CA PHE A 76 0.64 4.22 3.41
C PHE A 76 1.21 3.81 4.76
N GLY A 77 1.60 4.79 5.58
CA GLY A 77 2.20 4.54 6.88
C GLY A 77 3.20 5.62 7.25
N SER A 78 4.31 5.21 7.84
CA SER A 78 5.43 6.08 8.18
C SER A 78 6.74 5.61 7.55
N ILE A 79 7.57 6.58 7.22
CA ILE A 79 8.94 6.36 6.77
C ILE A 79 9.87 7.26 7.58
N SER A 80 11.15 6.91 7.58
CA SER A 80 12.20 7.79 8.05
C SER A 80 13.32 7.80 7.03
N VAL A 81 13.68 8.96 6.50
CA VAL A 81 14.76 9.12 5.52
C VAL A 81 15.92 9.80 6.20
N ASN A 82 17.10 9.16 6.27
CA ASN A 82 18.23 9.66 7.08
C ASN A 82 17.82 9.98 8.54
N SER A 83 17.01 9.11 9.16
CA SER A 83 16.45 9.31 10.51
C SER A 83 15.47 10.48 10.67
N LEU A 84 15.05 11.14 9.58
CA LEU A 84 14.03 12.17 9.61
C LEU A 84 12.65 11.56 9.29
N PRO A 85 11.69 11.58 10.23
CA PRO A 85 10.41 10.91 10.07
C PRO A 85 9.43 11.70 9.20
N ALA A 86 8.60 10.96 8.45
CA ALA A 86 7.46 11.49 7.73
C ALA A 86 6.33 10.44 7.65
N THR A 87 5.09 10.91 7.54
CA THR A 87 3.97 10.09 7.11
C THR A 87 3.97 10.01 5.58
N ILE A 88 3.71 8.83 5.03
CA ILE A 88 3.62 8.58 3.60
C ILE A 88 2.20 8.17 3.18
N THR A 89 1.82 8.60 1.98
CA THR A 89 0.72 8.03 1.22
C THR A 89 1.08 8.07 -0.27
N ALA A 90 1.18 6.90 -0.90
CA ALA A 90 1.41 6.74 -2.32
C ALA A 90 0.12 6.24 -2.99
N LEU A 91 -0.34 6.96 -4.02
CA LEU A 91 -1.62 6.72 -4.71
C LEU A 91 -1.45 6.92 -6.21
N GLY A 92 -1.68 5.85 -6.98
CA GLY A 92 -1.42 5.86 -8.43
C GLY A 92 0.03 6.25 -8.71
N THR A 93 0.26 7.34 -9.45
CA THR A 93 1.60 7.85 -9.76
C THR A 93 2.05 9.01 -8.85
N ASN A 94 1.40 9.19 -7.70
CA ASN A 94 1.65 10.32 -6.82
C ASN A 94 2.17 9.87 -5.46
N LEU A 95 3.23 10.53 -5.00
CA LEU A 95 3.76 10.39 -3.64
C LEU A 95 3.35 11.61 -2.82
N TYR A 96 2.74 11.36 -1.66
CA TYR A 96 2.42 12.40 -0.68
C TYR A 96 3.21 12.14 0.60
N LEU A 97 3.94 13.14 1.06
CA LEU A 97 4.69 13.09 2.31
C LEU A 97 4.22 14.20 3.26
N LYS A 98 4.25 13.91 4.55
CA LYS A 98 3.97 14.87 5.62
C LYS A 98 5.00 14.70 6.73
N GLY A 99 5.96 15.61 6.80
CA GLY A 99 6.99 15.67 7.83
C GLY A 99 6.96 16.98 8.61
N ASP A 100 7.79 17.06 9.64
CA ASP A 100 8.03 18.30 10.38
C ASP A 100 9.02 19.23 9.63
N ALA A 101 9.39 20.34 10.26
CA ALA A 101 10.34 21.29 9.67
C ALA A 101 11.74 20.68 9.44
N ALA A 102 12.19 19.77 10.32
CA ALA A 102 13.50 19.13 10.21
C ALA A 102 13.54 18.20 9.00
N PHE A 103 12.48 17.40 8.80
CA PHE A 103 12.31 16.57 7.61
C PHE A 103 12.40 17.42 6.33
N TRP A 104 11.62 18.50 6.23
CA TRP A 104 11.61 19.34 5.04
C TRP A 104 12.92 20.09 4.81
N ASN A 105 13.63 20.49 5.86
CA ASN A 105 14.99 21.05 5.71
C ASN A 105 15.96 20.02 5.13
N GLY A 106 15.88 18.75 5.57
CA GLY A 106 16.66 17.66 4.99
C GLY A 106 16.34 17.41 3.52
N MET A 107 15.05 17.44 3.16
CA MET A 107 14.58 17.32 1.78
C MET A 107 15.03 18.49 0.90
N ALA A 108 15.00 19.72 1.42
CA ALA A 108 15.49 20.90 0.73
C ALA A 108 17.00 20.79 0.43
N ALA A 109 17.79 20.37 1.42
CA ALA A 109 19.23 20.20 1.27
C ALA A 109 19.60 19.12 0.24
N ARG A 110 18.82 18.04 0.18
CA ARG A 110 19.11 16.88 -0.70
C ARG A 110 18.53 17.03 -2.11
N PHE A 111 17.33 17.56 -2.23
CA PHE A 111 16.56 17.54 -3.48
C PHE A 111 16.09 18.93 -3.95
N GLY A 112 16.39 19.99 -3.22
CA GLY A 112 15.94 21.34 -3.55
C GLY A 112 14.44 21.57 -3.35
N VAL A 113 13.76 20.70 -2.61
CA VAL A 113 12.33 20.87 -2.26
C VAL A 113 12.21 21.97 -1.21
N ALA A 114 11.94 23.19 -1.64
CA ALA A 114 11.87 24.37 -0.76
C ALA A 114 10.54 25.10 -0.89
N ASP A 115 10.16 25.84 0.15
CA ASP A 115 8.93 26.65 0.19
C ASP A 115 9.06 28.04 -0.47
N GLY A 116 10.13 28.26 -1.24
CA GLY A 116 10.46 29.56 -1.84
C GLY A 116 11.12 30.56 -0.87
N SER A 117 11.16 30.29 0.44
CA SER A 117 11.83 31.13 1.45
C SER A 117 13.21 30.63 1.90
N GLY A 118 13.70 29.54 1.28
CA GLY A 118 15.02 28.96 1.56
C GLY A 118 15.05 27.97 2.74
N GLY A 119 13.89 27.54 3.26
CA GLY A 119 13.79 26.52 4.30
C GLY A 119 12.57 25.60 4.12
N GLY A 120 12.40 24.65 5.04
CA GLY A 120 11.28 23.69 5.09
C GLY A 120 10.14 24.11 6.02
N GLY A 121 10.23 25.29 6.65
CA GLY A 121 9.32 25.73 7.70
C GLY A 121 7.86 25.84 7.25
N ALA A 122 7.59 26.35 6.05
CA ALA A 122 6.21 26.49 5.57
C ALA A 122 5.55 25.16 5.19
N LEU A 123 6.36 24.12 4.92
CA LEU A 123 5.90 22.77 4.58
C LEU A 123 5.62 21.91 5.82
N ALA A 124 6.15 22.30 6.99
CA ALA A 124 6.02 21.56 8.24
C ALA A 124 4.55 21.21 8.56
N GLY A 125 4.29 19.92 8.81
CA GLY A 125 2.97 19.41 9.14
C GLY A 125 1.97 19.44 7.98
N ARG A 126 2.40 19.71 6.75
CA ARG A 126 1.54 19.69 5.55
C ARG A 126 1.83 18.45 4.71
N TRP A 127 0.78 17.95 4.08
CA TRP A 127 0.94 17.04 2.95
C TRP A 127 1.58 17.80 1.78
N VAL A 128 2.61 17.22 1.18
CA VAL A 128 3.29 17.74 0.00
C VAL A 128 3.28 16.63 -1.05
N LYS A 129 2.83 16.97 -2.25
CA LYS A 129 2.86 16.09 -3.41
C LYS A 129 4.24 16.17 -4.06
N LEU A 130 4.85 15.02 -4.29
CA LEU A 130 6.16 14.85 -4.91
C LEU A 130 6.05 13.87 -6.08
N PRO A 131 6.93 13.96 -7.09
CA PRO A 131 7.14 12.88 -8.05
C PRO A 131 7.57 11.60 -7.30
N THR A 132 7.08 10.44 -7.74
CA THR A 132 7.37 9.16 -7.08
C THR A 132 8.87 8.83 -7.04
N SER A 133 9.60 9.19 -8.10
CA SER A 133 11.04 8.95 -8.18
C SER A 133 11.92 9.92 -7.38
N LEU A 134 11.35 10.99 -6.80
CA LEU A 134 12.16 12.06 -6.20
C LEU A 134 13.04 11.56 -5.04
N ILE A 135 12.53 10.63 -4.23
CA ILE A 135 13.26 10.07 -3.10
C ILE A 135 13.99 8.77 -3.42
N GLY A 136 14.18 8.47 -4.71
CA GLY A 136 14.93 7.30 -5.17
C GLY A 136 14.24 5.97 -4.91
N ILE A 137 12.91 5.96 -4.70
CA ILE A 137 12.12 4.76 -4.41
C ILE A 137 10.78 4.86 -5.13
N GLU A 138 10.45 3.89 -5.97
CA GLU A 138 9.10 3.80 -6.57
C GLU A 138 8.16 3.04 -5.62
N PHE A 139 7.65 3.74 -4.60
CA PHE A 139 6.82 3.14 -3.53
C PHE A 139 5.66 2.31 -4.07
N THR A 140 5.06 2.74 -5.17
CA THR A 140 3.86 2.10 -5.75
C THR A 140 4.14 0.74 -6.37
N GLN A 141 5.42 0.39 -6.53
CA GLN A 141 5.86 -0.87 -7.12
C GLN A 141 6.63 -1.71 -6.11
N VAL A 142 7.63 -1.13 -5.44
CA VAL A 142 8.62 -1.88 -4.63
C VAL A 142 8.03 -2.59 -3.42
N PHE A 143 6.84 -2.19 -2.94
CA PHE A 143 6.14 -2.83 -1.83
C PHE A 143 4.96 -3.69 -2.28
N THR A 144 4.75 -3.90 -3.58
CA THR A 144 3.73 -4.84 -4.03
C THR A 144 4.15 -6.26 -3.69
N PRO A 145 3.25 -7.11 -3.15
CA PRO A 145 3.62 -8.47 -2.75
C PRO A 145 4.21 -9.29 -3.90
N ASP A 146 3.65 -9.14 -5.11
CA ASP A 146 4.13 -9.79 -6.32
C ASP A 146 5.58 -9.39 -6.67
N LEU A 147 5.91 -8.09 -6.66
CA LEU A 147 7.26 -7.65 -7.00
C LEU A 147 8.30 -8.06 -5.94
N VAL A 148 7.93 -8.07 -4.66
CA VAL A 148 8.82 -8.55 -3.58
C VAL A 148 9.07 -10.05 -3.73
N SER A 149 8.04 -10.85 -4.05
CA SER A 149 8.20 -12.27 -4.37
C SER A 149 9.08 -12.51 -5.60
N GLN A 150 8.92 -11.70 -6.65
CA GLN A 150 9.77 -11.78 -7.85
C GLN A 150 11.22 -11.37 -7.56
N ALA A 151 11.43 -10.36 -6.70
CA ALA A 151 12.76 -9.92 -6.29
C ALA A 151 13.50 -10.97 -5.46
N ALA A 152 12.79 -11.80 -4.68
CA ALA A 152 13.39 -12.94 -4.00
C ALA A 152 13.97 -13.96 -5.00
N GLY A 153 13.26 -14.22 -6.11
CA GLY A 153 13.69 -15.18 -7.13
C GLY A 153 13.55 -16.63 -6.68
N GLN A 154 14.35 -17.53 -7.26
CA GLN A 154 14.32 -18.94 -6.93
C GLN A 154 15.30 -19.29 -5.81
N VAL A 155 15.13 -20.47 -5.19
CA VAL A 155 16.15 -21.03 -4.29
C VAL A 155 17.42 -21.31 -5.09
N VAL A 156 18.58 -21.00 -4.52
CA VAL A 156 19.86 -21.29 -5.19
C VAL A 156 20.02 -22.79 -5.46
N GLU A 157 20.52 -23.15 -6.64
CA GLU A 157 20.50 -24.53 -7.16
C GLU A 157 21.10 -25.56 -6.19
N SER A 158 22.16 -25.19 -5.46
CA SER A 158 22.83 -26.07 -4.49
C SER A 158 21.94 -26.54 -3.34
N ASP A 159 20.91 -25.76 -3.02
CA ASP A 159 20.06 -25.96 -1.84
C ASP A 159 18.65 -26.43 -2.23
N SER A 160 18.33 -26.42 -3.53
CA SER A 160 16.99 -26.64 -4.09
C SER A 160 16.34 -27.97 -3.67
N ALA A 161 17.10 -29.08 -3.74
CA ALA A 161 16.63 -30.44 -3.44
C ALA A 161 16.76 -30.83 -1.96
N THR A 162 17.31 -29.96 -1.12
CA THR A 162 17.47 -30.22 0.31
C THR A 162 16.10 -30.26 0.99
N PRO A 163 15.79 -31.22 1.88
CA PRO A 163 14.57 -31.18 2.68
C PRO A 163 14.49 -29.89 3.52
N LEU A 164 13.34 -29.21 3.51
CA LEU A 164 13.16 -27.90 4.14
C LEU A 164 13.65 -27.89 5.60
N GLU A 165 13.34 -28.94 6.35
CA GLU A 165 13.66 -29.05 7.78
C GLU A 165 15.16 -29.06 8.09
N ARG A 166 16.02 -29.26 7.09
CA ARG A 166 17.48 -29.21 7.22
C ARG A 166 18.07 -27.82 7.07
N ASN A 167 17.26 -26.83 6.65
CA ASN A 167 17.73 -25.45 6.58
C ASN A 167 18.05 -24.91 7.98
N PRO A 168 19.01 -23.98 8.10
CA PRO A 168 19.26 -23.28 9.35
C PRO A 168 17.98 -22.62 9.87
N LYS A 169 17.90 -22.47 11.20
CA LYS A 169 16.76 -21.83 11.85
C LYS A 169 17.20 -20.57 12.58
N GLU A 170 16.39 -19.53 12.46
CA GLU A 170 16.50 -18.27 13.20
C GLU A 170 15.15 -17.89 13.80
N THR A 171 15.12 -16.84 14.62
CA THR A 171 13.87 -16.28 15.16
C THR A 171 13.62 -14.91 14.55
N VAL A 172 12.45 -14.71 13.96
CA VAL A 172 11.99 -13.44 13.42
C VAL A 172 10.78 -12.99 14.23
N ALA A 173 10.87 -11.85 14.91
CA ALA A 173 9.80 -11.30 15.77
C ALA A 173 9.20 -12.32 16.76
N GLY A 174 10.03 -13.24 17.29
CA GLY A 174 9.59 -14.29 18.22
C GLY A 174 9.06 -15.57 17.57
N VAL A 175 8.95 -15.62 16.24
CA VAL A 175 8.51 -16.80 15.47
C VAL A 175 9.73 -17.54 14.90
N PRO A 176 9.86 -18.86 15.11
CA PRO A 176 10.94 -19.65 14.52
C PRO A 176 10.77 -19.75 13.01
N ALA A 177 11.86 -19.54 12.28
CA ALA A 177 11.88 -19.50 10.82
C ALA A 177 13.03 -20.31 10.24
N TYR A 178 12.81 -20.98 9.11
CA TYR A 178 13.85 -21.50 8.25
C TYR A 178 14.52 -20.34 7.49
N VAL A 179 15.85 -20.33 7.45
CA VAL A 179 16.64 -19.40 6.65
C VAL A 179 16.90 -20.02 5.29
N VAL A 180 16.37 -19.40 4.23
CA VAL A 180 16.50 -19.92 2.88
C VAL A 180 17.25 -18.92 2.00
N THR A 181 18.34 -19.39 1.39
CA THR A 181 19.09 -18.62 0.39
C THR A 181 18.35 -18.68 -0.95
N VAL A 182 18.06 -17.51 -1.51
CA VAL A 182 17.42 -17.33 -2.82
C VAL A 182 18.33 -16.48 -3.71
N GLU A 183 18.05 -16.45 -5.00
CA GLU A 183 18.85 -15.68 -5.98
C GLU A 183 18.96 -14.19 -5.61
N GLY A 184 17.89 -13.61 -5.06
CA GLY A 184 17.82 -12.21 -4.66
C GLY A 184 18.31 -11.89 -3.25
N GLY A 185 18.76 -12.88 -2.47
CA GLY A 185 19.19 -12.71 -1.08
C GLY A 185 18.72 -13.86 -0.18
N THR A 186 18.01 -13.53 0.89
CA THR A 186 17.53 -14.49 1.90
C THR A 186 16.06 -14.27 2.21
N VAL A 187 15.31 -15.36 2.34
CA VAL A 187 13.92 -15.36 2.83
C VAL A 187 13.82 -16.20 4.10
N HIS A 188 13.13 -15.68 5.11
CA HIS A 188 12.83 -16.41 6.34
C HIS A 188 11.40 -16.93 6.28
N LEU A 189 11.24 -18.25 6.25
CA LEU A 189 9.93 -18.92 6.17
C LEU A 189 9.54 -19.46 7.54
N ALA A 190 8.30 -19.25 7.97
CA ALA A 190 7.82 -19.81 9.24
C ALA A 190 8.05 -21.34 9.31
N VAL A 191 8.47 -21.83 10.48
CA VAL A 191 8.63 -23.28 10.66
C VAL A 191 7.29 -24.00 10.57
N ASP A 192 6.22 -23.38 11.06
CA ASP A 192 4.87 -23.94 11.00
C ASP A 192 4.29 -23.82 9.58
N ALA A 193 3.56 -24.85 9.16
CA ALA A 193 2.80 -24.80 7.92
C ALA A 193 1.77 -23.64 7.96
N PRO A 194 1.54 -22.91 6.86
CA PRO A 194 1.99 -23.19 5.49
C PRO A 194 3.35 -22.55 5.11
N HIS A 195 4.26 -22.36 6.06
CA HIS A 195 5.60 -21.79 5.85
C HIS A 195 5.62 -20.35 5.34
N GLY A 196 4.62 -19.57 5.73
CA GLY A 196 4.49 -18.16 5.33
C GLY A 196 5.78 -17.35 5.51
N PRO A 197 6.12 -16.45 4.58
CA PRO A 197 7.28 -15.58 4.75
C PRO A 197 7.11 -14.66 5.95
N LEU A 198 8.20 -14.48 6.70
CA LEU A 198 8.28 -13.62 7.88
C LEU A 198 9.24 -12.45 7.68
N ARG A 199 10.31 -12.66 6.89
CA ARG A 199 11.29 -11.64 6.54
C ARG A 199 11.85 -11.86 5.13
N PHE A 200 12.07 -10.75 4.44
CA PHE A 200 12.83 -10.66 3.19
C PHE A 200 14.09 -9.84 3.45
N ALA A 201 15.26 -10.43 3.22
CA ALA A 201 16.55 -9.76 3.21
C ALA A 201 17.11 -9.81 1.78
N LEU A 202 16.73 -8.83 0.96
CA LEU A 202 16.97 -8.81 -0.48
C LEU A 202 17.99 -7.75 -0.88
N ASP A 203 18.89 -8.11 -1.79
CA ASP A 203 19.93 -7.21 -2.28
C ASP A 203 19.34 -6.05 -3.09
N GLN A 204 18.27 -6.32 -3.83
CA GLN A 204 17.57 -5.33 -4.62
C GLN A 204 16.08 -5.65 -4.78
N ILE A 205 15.22 -4.62 -4.72
CA ILE A 205 13.81 -4.70 -5.09
C ILE A 205 13.51 -3.64 -6.15
N GLY A 206 12.82 -4.04 -7.22
CA GLY A 206 12.54 -3.20 -8.39
C GLY A 206 13.60 -3.28 -9.49
N GLY A 207 13.34 -2.58 -10.61
CA GLY A 207 14.22 -2.58 -11.78
C GLY A 207 15.57 -1.91 -11.50
N SER A 208 16.57 -2.12 -12.36
CA SER A 208 17.96 -1.66 -12.18
C SER A 208 18.20 -0.14 -12.27
N GLY A 209 17.15 0.67 -12.11
CA GLY A 209 17.18 2.13 -12.23
C GLY A 209 17.54 2.84 -10.92
N ASN A 210 17.43 4.17 -10.93
CA ASN A 210 17.64 5.03 -9.77
C ASN A 210 16.48 4.99 -8.75
N THR A 211 15.46 4.17 -8.98
CA THR A 211 14.32 3.94 -8.08
C THR A 211 14.30 2.53 -7.48
N ALA A 212 15.32 1.73 -7.79
CA ALA A 212 15.55 0.44 -7.15
C ALA A 212 15.88 0.65 -5.68
N VAL A 213 15.27 -0.16 -4.83
CA VAL A 213 15.66 -0.26 -3.43
C VAL A 213 16.82 -1.25 -3.32
N ARG A 214 17.79 -0.97 -2.46
CA ARG A 214 18.94 -1.85 -2.17
C ARG A 214 18.98 -2.27 -0.70
N ASP A 215 19.64 -3.38 -0.42
CA ASP A 215 19.91 -3.88 0.94
C ASP A 215 18.64 -3.90 1.82
N ALA A 216 17.54 -4.37 1.25
CA ALA A 216 16.23 -4.34 1.90
C ALA A 216 16.13 -5.46 2.93
N VAL A 217 15.92 -5.11 4.20
CA VAL A 217 15.56 -6.06 5.27
C VAL A 217 14.19 -5.68 5.78
N LEU A 218 13.17 -6.44 5.34
CA LEU A 218 11.76 -6.19 5.58
C LEU A 218 11.13 -7.37 6.32
N ASP A 219 10.65 -7.12 7.54
CA ASP A 219 9.70 -8.00 8.22
C ASP A 219 8.31 -7.79 7.61
N VAL A 220 7.57 -8.89 7.45
CA VAL A 220 6.26 -8.88 6.79
C VAL A 220 5.20 -9.55 7.63
N VAL A 221 3.99 -9.00 7.58
CA VAL A 221 2.79 -9.59 8.18
C VAL A 221 1.65 -9.53 7.17
N ASP A 222 0.98 -10.66 6.94
CA ASP A 222 -0.28 -10.69 6.19
C ASP A 222 -1.37 -9.96 6.99
N VAL A 223 -1.92 -8.91 6.37
CA VAL A 223 -3.05 -8.15 6.90
C VAL A 223 -4.19 -8.10 5.88
N SER A 224 -4.27 -9.12 5.02
CA SER A 224 -5.25 -9.19 3.92
C SER A 224 -6.71 -9.10 4.41
N ALA A 225 -7.01 -9.62 5.60
CA ALA A 225 -8.32 -9.48 6.22
C ALA A 225 -8.73 -8.00 6.49
N GLN A 226 -7.76 -7.07 6.51
CA GLN A 226 -7.96 -5.63 6.72
C GLN A 226 -7.96 -4.83 5.40
N ALA A 227 -7.75 -5.47 4.24
CA ALA A 227 -7.58 -4.79 2.96
C ALA A 227 -8.73 -3.81 2.64
N LEU A 228 -9.99 -4.21 2.82
CA LEU A 228 -11.15 -3.34 2.59
C LEU A 228 -11.13 -2.11 3.51
N THR A 229 -10.85 -2.30 4.79
CA THR A 229 -10.70 -1.20 5.77
C THR A 229 -9.56 -0.26 5.38
N HIS A 230 -8.46 -0.80 4.86
CA HIS A 230 -7.34 0.00 4.35
C HIS A 230 -7.75 0.85 3.14
N TYR A 231 -8.43 0.30 2.14
CA TYR A 231 -8.97 1.09 1.02
C TYR A 231 -9.91 2.19 1.49
N GLN A 232 -10.82 1.90 2.42
CA GLN A 232 -11.77 2.88 2.97
C GLN A 232 -11.07 4.02 3.73
N ASN A 233 -10.13 3.69 4.60
CA ASN A 233 -9.36 4.68 5.36
C ASN A 233 -8.51 5.55 4.43
N LEU A 234 -7.95 4.96 3.38
CA LEU A 234 -7.15 5.66 2.40
C LEU A 234 -8.01 6.59 1.53
N ALA A 235 -9.18 6.14 1.07
CA ALA A 235 -10.16 6.96 0.35
C ALA A 235 -10.61 8.17 1.20
N LYS A 236 -10.86 7.94 2.49
CA LYS A 236 -11.19 8.99 3.45
C LYS A 236 -10.04 9.99 3.61
N ARG A 237 -8.80 9.53 3.81
CA ARG A 237 -7.63 10.42 3.90
C ARG A 237 -7.44 11.23 2.62
N ALA A 238 -7.56 10.59 1.46
CA ALA A 238 -7.35 11.23 0.18
C ALA A 238 -8.39 12.33 -0.10
N SER A 239 -9.66 12.08 0.22
CA SER A 239 -10.76 13.05 0.06
C SER A 239 -10.75 14.18 1.10
N THR A 240 -10.20 13.96 2.30
CA THR A 240 -10.25 14.95 3.40
C THR A 240 -8.95 15.72 3.59
N GLU A 241 -7.80 15.06 3.48
CA GLU A 241 -6.49 15.66 3.81
C GLU A 241 -5.69 16.02 2.55
N LEU A 242 -5.63 15.11 1.56
CA LEU A 242 -4.75 15.27 0.39
C LEU A 242 -5.26 16.32 -0.62
N THR A 243 -6.52 16.72 -0.53
CA THR A 243 -7.08 17.84 -1.34
C THR A 243 -6.43 19.19 -1.04
N THR A 244 -5.66 19.27 0.05
CA THR A 244 -4.89 20.44 0.48
C THR A 244 -3.39 20.23 0.42
N ALA A 245 -2.93 19.15 -0.21
CA ALA A 245 -1.53 18.89 -0.41
C ALA A 245 -0.88 20.04 -1.20
N VAL A 246 0.33 20.41 -0.80
CA VAL A 246 1.13 21.45 -1.44
C VAL A 246 1.88 20.85 -2.62
N ASP A 247 1.97 21.59 -3.72
CA ASP A 247 2.95 21.33 -4.77
C ASP A 247 4.20 22.17 -4.47
N ALA A 248 5.25 21.50 -3.99
CA ALA A 248 6.51 22.15 -3.63
C ALA A 248 7.45 22.36 -4.83
N LEU A 249 7.08 21.91 -6.02
CA LEU A 249 7.88 22.08 -7.25
C LEU A 249 7.36 23.22 -8.13
N THR A 250 6.14 23.71 -7.87
CA THR A 250 5.57 24.86 -8.56
C THR A 250 5.67 26.13 -7.71
N GLY A 251 6.42 27.10 -8.20
CA GLY A 251 6.57 28.41 -7.56
C GLY A 251 5.46 29.42 -7.91
N ILE A 252 5.28 30.39 -7.02
CA ILE A 252 4.55 31.64 -7.27
C ILE A 252 5.42 32.81 -6.81
N ASP A 253 5.30 33.96 -7.46
CA ASP A 253 5.86 35.19 -6.89
C ASP A 253 4.90 35.70 -5.83
N GLN A 254 5.42 35.93 -4.62
CA GLN A 254 4.69 36.55 -3.54
C GLN A 254 4.97 38.05 -3.54
N GLY A 255 3.90 38.84 -3.67
CA GLY A 255 3.94 40.29 -3.73
C GLY A 255 3.79 40.95 -2.35
N LYS A 256 3.21 42.14 -2.33
CA LYS A 256 2.94 42.87 -1.09
C LYS A 256 1.86 42.15 -0.27
N HIS A 257 1.96 42.26 1.04
CA HIS A 257 0.86 41.91 1.95
C HIS A 257 0.34 43.17 2.64
N ARG A 258 -0.91 43.14 3.08
CA ARG A 258 -1.56 44.23 3.81
C ARG A 258 -2.62 43.68 4.77
N PHE A 259 -2.85 44.41 5.85
CA PHE A 259 -4.01 44.22 6.70
C PHE A 259 -5.16 45.08 6.21
N ASP A 260 -6.35 44.48 6.13
CA ASP A 260 -7.56 45.13 5.61
C ASP A 260 -8.75 44.79 6.51
N SER A 261 -9.73 45.70 6.57
CA SER A 261 -10.97 45.52 7.34
C SER A 261 -10.76 45.09 8.79
N CYS A 262 -9.77 45.71 9.47
CA CYS A 262 -9.42 45.40 10.86
C CYS A 262 -10.27 46.23 11.82
N GLY A 263 -11.15 45.54 12.54
CA GLY A 263 -12.09 46.10 13.50
C GLY A 263 -12.41 45.11 14.62
N ALA A 264 -13.36 45.49 15.48
CA ALA A 264 -13.66 44.76 16.71
C ALA A 264 -13.94 43.26 16.51
N SER A 265 -14.63 42.89 15.42
CA SER A 265 -15.00 41.49 15.17
C SER A 265 -13.95 40.70 14.38
N SER A 266 -13.04 41.37 13.66
CA SER A 266 -12.15 40.70 12.71
C SER A 266 -11.05 41.56 12.14
N CYS A 267 -10.02 40.93 11.57
CA CYS A 267 -9.01 41.56 10.72
C CYS A 267 -8.64 40.62 9.57
N THR A 268 -8.43 41.17 8.37
CA THR A 268 -8.15 40.38 7.16
C THR A 268 -6.70 40.58 6.74
N LEU A 269 -5.96 39.50 6.52
CA LEU A 269 -4.69 39.54 5.81
C LEU A 269 -4.96 39.37 4.33
N VAL A 270 -4.42 40.23 3.48
CA VAL A 270 -4.44 40.10 2.03
C VAL A 270 -3.01 39.99 1.52
N VAL A 271 -2.72 38.97 0.71
CA VAL A 271 -1.43 38.72 0.09
C VAL A 271 -1.60 38.73 -1.43
N ASP A 272 -0.84 39.58 -2.11
CA ASP A 272 -0.80 39.60 -3.56
C ASP A 272 0.12 38.48 -4.05
N ILE A 273 -0.29 37.76 -5.10
CA ILE A 273 0.45 36.62 -5.66
C ILE A 273 0.49 36.74 -7.18
N ARG A 274 1.47 36.10 -7.81
CA ARG A 274 1.52 35.91 -9.26
C ARG A 274 1.92 34.49 -9.62
N ASN A 275 1.15 33.88 -10.52
CA ASN A 275 1.48 32.57 -11.06
C ASN A 275 2.59 32.72 -12.12
N THR A 276 3.80 32.25 -11.81
CA THR A 276 4.94 32.23 -12.73
C THR A 276 5.09 30.90 -13.47
N GLY A 277 4.26 29.92 -13.14
CA GLY A 277 4.22 28.62 -13.79
C GLY A 277 3.55 28.63 -15.16
N LYS A 278 3.52 27.45 -15.79
CA LYS A 278 2.95 27.22 -17.13
C LYS A 278 1.49 26.75 -17.11
N SER A 279 0.98 26.39 -15.94
CA SER A 279 -0.38 25.86 -15.73
C SER A 279 -1.14 26.74 -14.74
N ALA A 280 -2.47 26.71 -14.77
CA ALA A 280 -3.27 27.39 -13.76
C ALA A 280 -3.06 26.73 -12.39
N VAL A 281 -2.95 27.52 -11.33
CA VAL A 281 -2.67 27.01 -9.98
C VAL A 281 -3.64 27.55 -8.95
N ARG A 282 -3.93 26.76 -7.91
CA ARG A 282 -4.63 27.23 -6.71
C ARG A 282 -3.58 27.52 -5.64
N VAL A 283 -3.79 28.58 -4.86
CA VAL A 283 -2.88 28.96 -3.77
C VAL A 283 -3.60 28.88 -2.44
N HIS A 284 -2.94 28.32 -1.44
CA HIS A 284 -3.40 28.22 -0.07
C HIS A 284 -2.62 29.19 0.81
N LEU A 285 -3.30 30.21 1.32
CA LEU A 285 -2.78 31.11 2.34
C LEU A 285 -3.09 30.53 3.72
N ARG A 286 -2.08 30.38 4.58
CA ARG A 286 -2.26 30.24 6.03
C ARG A 286 -1.53 31.35 6.75
N ALA A 287 -2.13 31.87 7.81
CA ALA A 287 -1.54 32.88 8.67
C ALA A 287 -1.80 32.58 10.15
N THR A 288 -0.77 32.77 10.97
CA THR A 288 -0.84 32.76 12.44
C THR A 288 -0.61 34.18 12.93
N TRP A 289 -1.48 34.65 13.82
CA TRP A 289 -1.52 36.03 14.27
C TRP A 289 -1.07 36.15 15.71
N THR A 290 -0.33 37.22 16.00
CA THR A 290 0.12 37.58 17.33
C THR A 290 -0.15 39.05 17.62
N GLY A 291 -0.39 39.37 18.88
CA GLY A 291 -0.57 40.73 19.39
C GLY A 291 -0.05 40.81 20.81
N ASP A 292 0.79 41.80 21.10
CA ASP A 292 1.56 41.89 22.35
C ASP A 292 2.28 40.57 22.69
N ASP A 293 2.88 39.95 21.67
CA ASP A 293 3.54 38.63 21.74
C ASP A 293 2.63 37.47 22.19
N GLN A 294 1.31 37.67 22.25
CA GLN A 294 0.33 36.64 22.56
C GLN A 294 -0.38 36.11 21.30
N PRO A 295 -0.71 34.81 21.25
CA PRO A 295 -1.46 34.25 20.13
C PRO A 295 -2.85 34.89 19.99
N LEU A 296 -3.13 35.46 18.83
CA LEU A 296 -4.46 35.96 18.48
C LEU A 296 -5.28 34.92 17.71
N GLY A 297 -4.65 33.88 17.15
CA GLY A 297 -5.32 32.81 16.41
C GLY A 297 -4.74 32.63 15.01
N SER A 298 -5.47 31.94 14.14
CA SER A 298 -5.03 31.67 12.77
C SER A 298 -6.17 31.85 11.77
N CYS A 299 -5.81 32.05 10.50
CA CYS A 299 -6.75 32.01 9.38
C CYS A 299 -6.15 31.27 8.18
N GLU A 300 -7.01 30.66 7.38
CA GLU A 300 -6.63 30.06 6.11
C GLU A 300 -7.64 30.35 5.01
N SER A 301 -7.18 30.36 3.75
CA SER A 301 -8.02 30.57 2.58
C SER A 301 -7.38 30.00 1.32
N LYS A 302 -8.20 29.68 0.32
CA LYS A 302 -7.75 29.13 -0.96
C LYS A 302 -8.23 30.02 -2.09
N THR A 303 -7.39 30.23 -3.10
CA THR A 303 -7.80 30.93 -4.32
C THR A 303 -8.58 30.01 -5.25
N LYS A 304 -9.36 30.61 -6.15
CA LYS A 304 -9.71 29.96 -7.43
C LYS A 304 -8.43 29.76 -8.27
N PRO A 305 -8.46 28.90 -9.29
CA PRO A 305 -7.31 28.75 -10.20
C PRO A 305 -6.87 30.10 -10.79
N VAL A 306 -5.59 30.44 -10.61
CA VAL A 306 -4.93 31.62 -11.16
C VAL A 306 -4.21 31.21 -12.44
N ALA A 307 -4.60 31.77 -13.58
CA ALA A 307 -4.01 31.43 -14.87
C ALA A 307 -2.52 31.79 -14.97
N PRO A 308 -1.74 31.11 -15.84
CA PRO A 308 -0.32 31.40 -16.06
C PRO A 308 -0.04 32.89 -16.33
N GLY A 309 1.01 33.42 -15.70
CA GLY A 309 1.46 34.81 -15.85
C GLY A 309 0.57 35.87 -15.19
N LYS A 310 -0.59 35.49 -14.65
CA LYS A 310 -1.56 36.41 -14.03
C LYS A 310 -1.30 36.61 -12.54
N GLY A 311 -1.55 37.84 -12.09
CA GLY A 311 -1.60 38.20 -10.67
C GLY A 311 -2.98 37.92 -10.08
N SER A 312 -3.03 37.65 -8.78
CA SER A 312 -4.25 37.56 -7.98
C SER A 312 -3.96 38.04 -6.55
N SER A 313 -4.98 38.06 -5.70
CA SER A 313 -4.80 38.22 -4.27
C SER A 313 -5.53 37.11 -3.53
N VAL A 314 -4.95 36.68 -2.42
CA VAL A 314 -5.52 35.69 -1.50
C VAL A 314 -5.69 36.35 -0.14
N SER A 315 -6.83 36.14 0.49
CA SER A 315 -7.18 36.81 1.75
C SER A 315 -7.76 35.86 2.77
N CYS A 316 -7.25 35.89 3.99
CA CYS A 316 -7.83 35.15 5.11
C CYS A 316 -8.25 36.09 6.24
N LYS A 317 -9.41 35.80 6.84
CA LYS A 317 -10.05 36.63 7.86
C LYS A 317 -9.89 35.99 9.23
N LEU A 318 -9.25 36.69 10.16
CA LEU A 318 -9.18 36.33 11.57
C LEU A 318 -10.48 36.77 12.25
N THR A 319 -11.14 35.86 12.98
CA THR A 319 -12.41 36.10 13.70
C THR A 319 -12.41 35.49 15.10
N SER A 320 -11.23 35.18 15.62
CA SER A 320 -11.06 34.48 16.89
C SER A 320 -11.50 35.33 18.10
N PRO A 321 -11.98 34.71 19.18
CA PRO A 321 -12.28 35.42 20.43
C PRO A 321 -11.08 36.18 21.02
N GLN A 322 -9.87 35.67 20.80
CA GLN A 322 -8.62 36.28 21.24
C GLN A 322 -8.36 37.60 20.49
N TRP A 323 -8.64 37.65 19.18
CA TRP A 323 -8.60 38.89 18.42
C TRP A 323 -9.58 39.92 18.98
N VAL A 324 -10.84 39.52 19.22
CA VAL A 324 -11.88 40.42 19.75
C VAL A 324 -11.43 41.01 21.09
N SER A 325 -10.92 40.16 21.98
CA SER A 325 -10.43 40.57 23.30
C SER A 325 -9.20 41.49 23.22
N PHE A 326 -8.26 41.18 22.31
CA PHE A 326 -7.11 42.04 22.05
C PHE A 326 -7.54 43.41 21.52
N TYR A 327 -8.42 43.44 20.53
CA TYR A 327 -8.90 44.68 19.94
C TYR A 327 -9.60 45.56 20.98
N GLN A 328 -10.46 44.99 21.83
CA GLN A 328 -11.10 45.73 22.92
C GLN A 328 -10.06 46.35 23.86
N ARG A 329 -9.14 45.54 24.40
CA ARG A 329 -8.08 46.04 25.30
C ARG A 329 -7.22 47.12 24.65
N ALA A 330 -6.85 46.94 23.39
CA ALA A 330 -6.02 47.88 22.65
C ALA A 330 -6.70 49.24 22.45
N ASN A 331 -8.04 49.29 22.45
CA ASN A 331 -8.81 50.53 22.39
C ASN A 331 -9.10 51.12 23.78
N ASP A 332 -9.18 50.29 24.82
CA ASP A 332 -9.48 50.73 26.18
C ASP A 332 -8.24 51.24 26.95
N VAL A 333 -7.06 50.70 26.63
CA VAL A 333 -5.80 51.00 27.34
C VAL A 333 -4.92 51.93 26.49
N PRO A 334 -4.57 53.14 26.94
CA PRO A 334 -3.63 54.00 26.23
C PRO A 334 -2.26 53.34 26.04
N GLY A 335 -1.73 53.35 24.82
CA GLY A 335 -0.41 52.80 24.51
C GLY A 335 -0.30 52.27 23.07
N THR A 336 0.87 51.72 22.74
CA THR A 336 1.08 50.99 21.47
C THR A 336 0.83 49.51 21.70
N HIS A 337 -0.08 48.93 20.93
CA HIS A 337 -0.45 47.52 20.98
C HIS A 337 -0.09 46.87 19.63
N PRO A 338 1.17 46.43 19.43
CA PRO A 338 1.58 45.84 18.16
C PRO A 338 0.86 44.52 17.89
N TYR A 339 0.47 44.31 16.63
CA TYR A 339 0.00 43.03 16.14
C TYR A 339 0.61 42.72 14.77
N GLY A 340 0.67 41.44 14.43
CA GLY A 340 1.24 40.97 13.18
C GLY A 340 0.72 39.58 12.80
N ALA A 341 1.12 39.14 11.60
CA ALA A 341 0.80 37.82 11.10
C ALA A 341 2.03 37.20 10.44
N GLN A 342 2.40 36.01 10.88
CA GLN A 342 3.32 35.15 10.14
C GLN A 342 2.48 34.33 9.17
N TRP A 343 2.80 34.39 7.87
CA TRP A 343 1.97 33.79 6.83
C TRP A 343 2.78 33.04 5.79
N THR A 344 2.10 32.14 5.10
CA THR A 344 2.65 31.30 4.02
C THR A 344 1.60 31.18 2.92
N ALA A 345 2.01 31.44 1.68
CA ALA A 345 1.18 31.25 0.49
C ALA A 345 1.85 30.21 -0.41
N LEU A 346 1.23 29.03 -0.49
CA LEU A 346 1.82 27.88 -1.20
C LEU A 346 0.87 27.37 -2.27
N VAL A 347 1.42 26.88 -3.38
CA VAL A 347 0.64 26.25 -4.44
C VAL A 347 0.05 24.94 -3.92
N LEU A 348 -1.25 24.73 -4.17
CA LEU A 348 -1.89 23.44 -3.95
C LEU A 348 -1.66 22.54 -5.15
N ALA A 349 -1.34 21.30 -4.86
CA ALA A 349 -1.37 20.23 -5.83
C ALA A 349 -2.78 20.04 -6.41
N GLU A 350 -2.85 19.46 -7.61
CA GLU A 350 -4.10 18.90 -8.10
C GLU A 350 -4.53 17.76 -7.16
N PRO A 351 -5.81 17.70 -6.75
CA PRO A 351 -6.28 16.61 -5.89
C PRO A 351 -6.05 15.25 -6.57
N PRO A 352 -5.82 14.18 -5.79
CA PRO A 352 -5.72 12.84 -6.34
C PRO A 352 -7.02 12.45 -7.08
N ASP A 353 -6.88 11.71 -8.17
CA ASP A 353 -8.00 10.96 -8.74
C ASP A 353 -8.35 9.80 -7.79
N LEU A 354 -9.63 9.72 -7.40
CA LEU A 354 -10.12 8.76 -6.42
C LEU A 354 -10.97 7.67 -7.05
N GLY A 355 -11.13 7.62 -8.38
CA GLY A 355 -12.02 6.68 -9.06
C GLY A 355 -11.78 5.22 -8.66
N GLU A 356 -10.61 4.70 -9.01
CA GLU A 356 -10.19 3.32 -8.69
C GLU A 356 -10.19 3.04 -7.17
N LEU A 357 -9.67 3.99 -6.38
CA LEU A 357 -9.61 3.84 -4.93
C LEU A 357 -11.01 3.76 -4.30
N THR A 358 -11.97 4.53 -4.80
CA THR A 358 -13.36 4.52 -4.33
C THR A 358 -14.06 3.22 -4.74
N LEU A 359 -13.80 2.73 -5.96
CA LEU A 359 -14.30 1.43 -6.41
C LEU A 359 -13.80 0.31 -5.47
N SER A 360 -12.50 0.24 -5.22
CA SER A 360 -11.90 -0.72 -4.28
C SER A 360 -12.42 -0.58 -2.84
N ALA A 361 -12.61 0.65 -2.36
CA ALA A 361 -13.17 0.91 -1.02
C ALA A 361 -14.64 0.50 -0.86
N SER A 362 -15.37 0.40 -1.97
CA SER A 362 -16.77 -0.04 -2.03
C SER A 362 -16.95 -1.50 -2.45
N ALA A 363 -15.85 -2.23 -2.64
CA ALA A 363 -15.89 -3.60 -3.13
C ALA A 363 -16.65 -4.52 -2.17
N THR A 364 -17.55 -5.30 -2.73
CA THR A 364 -18.18 -6.46 -2.07
C THR A 364 -17.49 -7.74 -2.50
N PRO A 365 -17.60 -8.84 -1.72
CA PRO A 365 -17.17 -10.16 -2.17
C PRO A 365 -17.71 -10.48 -3.56
N ALA A 366 -16.85 -11.06 -4.41
CA ALA A 366 -17.27 -11.54 -5.72
C ALA A 366 -18.37 -12.61 -5.60
N ASP A 367 -19.27 -12.64 -6.59
CA ASP A 367 -20.38 -13.60 -6.62
C ASP A 367 -19.90 -14.98 -7.08
N THR A 368 -20.25 -16.01 -6.30
CA THR A 368 -19.93 -17.41 -6.59
C THR A 368 -20.96 -18.10 -7.47
N ASP A 369 -22.16 -17.52 -7.64
CA ASP A 369 -23.30 -18.18 -8.27
C ASP A 369 -23.38 -17.93 -9.79
N THR A 370 -22.44 -17.16 -10.33
CA THR A 370 -22.49 -16.69 -11.73
C THR A 370 -21.75 -17.57 -12.73
N ASP A 371 -21.09 -18.66 -12.29
CA ASP A 371 -20.18 -19.50 -13.11
C ASP A 371 -19.28 -18.64 -14.02
N ASN A 372 -18.91 -17.45 -13.56
CA ASN A 372 -18.24 -16.49 -14.40
C ASN A 372 -16.82 -16.99 -14.68
N THR A 373 -16.49 -17.10 -15.96
CA THR A 373 -15.16 -17.48 -16.44
C THR A 373 -14.41 -16.31 -17.08
N GLU A 374 -15.07 -15.15 -17.19
CA GLU A 374 -14.50 -13.92 -17.75
C GLU A 374 -14.21 -12.91 -16.63
N GLY A 375 -13.01 -12.33 -16.62
CA GLY A 375 -12.62 -11.33 -15.64
C GLY A 375 -11.11 -11.21 -15.51
N THR A 376 -10.64 -10.15 -14.85
CA THR A 376 -9.20 -9.91 -14.66
C THR A 376 -8.58 -10.72 -13.52
N GLN A 377 -9.39 -11.14 -12.54
CA GLN A 377 -8.97 -11.89 -11.35
C GLN A 377 -9.75 -13.21 -11.25
N ALA A 378 -9.05 -14.29 -10.94
CA ALA A 378 -9.60 -15.59 -10.63
C ALA A 378 -9.50 -15.86 -9.13
N VAL A 379 -10.62 -16.27 -8.53
CA VAL A 379 -10.64 -16.87 -7.21
C VAL A 379 -10.67 -18.38 -7.40
N TYR A 380 -9.76 -19.09 -6.73
CA TYR A 380 -9.63 -20.53 -6.87
C TYR A 380 -9.61 -21.21 -5.50
N VAL A 381 -9.87 -22.51 -5.51
CA VAL A 381 -9.71 -23.41 -4.36
C VAL A 381 -8.83 -24.58 -4.76
N ILE A 382 -7.95 -24.99 -3.84
CA ILE A 382 -7.26 -26.28 -3.91
C ILE A 382 -7.87 -27.15 -2.82
N ASN A 383 -8.39 -28.31 -3.20
CA ASN A 383 -9.03 -29.27 -2.31
C ASN A 383 -8.16 -30.52 -2.13
N HIS A 384 -8.21 -31.12 -0.94
CA HIS A 384 -7.78 -32.49 -0.68
C HIS A 384 -9.04 -33.34 -0.37
N GLY A 385 -9.39 -34.27 -1.26
CA GLY A 385 -10.73 -34.85 -1.25
C GLY A 385 -11.79 -33.75 -1.45
N THR A 386 -12.72 -33.61 -0.51
CA THR A 386 -13.76 -32.56 -0.52
C THR A 386 -13.44 -31.38 0.41
N THR A 387 -12.28 -31.39 1.05
CA THR A 387 -11.91 -30.38 2.05
C THR A 387 -10.98 -29.34 1.42
N PRO A 388 -11.29 -28.04 1.55
CA PRO A 388 -10.38 -26.97 1.13
C PRO A 388 -9.04 -27.07 1.85
N TRP A 389 -7.96 -27.15 1.08
CA TRP A 389 -6.59 -26.97 1.57
C TRP A 389 -6.20 -25.49 1.57
N LYS A 390 -6.64 -24.72 0.55
CA LYS A 390 -6.38 -23.28 0.41
C LYS A 390 -7.38 -22.63 -0.55
N TYR A 391 -7.68 -21.35 -0.30
CA TYR A 391 -8.27 -20.42 -1.25
C TYR A 391 -7.23 -19.36 -1.67
N GLY A 392 -7.27 -18.94 -2.93
CA GLY A 392 -6.34 -17.93 -3.45
C GLY A 392 -6.95 -17.03 -4.52
N VAL A 393 -6.25 -15.92 -4.78
CA VAL A 393 -6.59 -14.93 -5.81
C VAL A 393 -5.38 -14.70 -6.69
N VAL A 394 -5.60 -14.63 -8.00
CA VAL A 394 -4.53 -14.46 -8.97
C VAL A 394 -5.10 -13.83 -10.26
N PRO A 395 -4.31 -13.11 -11.06
CA PRO A 395 -4.78 -12.70 -12.38
C PRO A 395 -5.25 -13.91 -13.20
N THR A 396 -6.43 -13.80 -13.81
CA THR A 396 -7.12 -14.93 -14.45
C THR A 396 -6.24 -15.68 -15.45
N ARG A 397 -5.37 -14.98 -16.19
CA ARG A 397 -4.50 -15.64 -17.17
C ARG A 397 -3.46 -16.61 -16.58
N TYR A 398 -3.19 -16.56 -15.27
CA TYR A 398 -2.16 -17.36 -14.61
C TYR A 398 -2.70 -18.40 -13.62
N TRP A 399 -4.02 -18.51 -13.43
CA TRP A 399 -4.57 -19.31 -12.32
C TRP A 399 -4.21 -20.80 -12.39
N ARG A 400 -4.11 -21.38 -13.60
CA ARG A 400 -3.76 -22.80 -13.77
C ARG A 400 -2.31 -23.08 -13.41
N ASP A 401 -1.40 -22.23 -13.86
CA ASP A 401 0.03 -22.40 -13.58
C ASP A 401 0.30 -22.16 -12.09
N HIS A 402 -0.34 -21.15 -11.49
CA HIS A 402 -0.25 -20.87 -10.05
C HIS A 402 -0.78 -22.02 -9.21
N THR A 403 -1.93 -22.62 -9.57
CA THR A 403 -2.48 -23.73 -8.80
C THR A 403 -1.67 -25.01 -8.97
N ALA A 404 -1.19 -25.31 -10.18
CA ALA A 404 -0.35 -26.47 -10.46
C ALA A 404 0.95 -26.46 -9.63
N ALA A 405 1.59 -25.30 -9.47
CA ALA A 405 2.79 -25.13 -8.65
C ALA A 405 2.57 -25.47 -7.16
N GLN A 406 1.32 -25.45 -6.68
CA GLN A 406 0.97 -25.62 -5.27
C GLN A 406 0.42 -27.02 -4.93
N LEU A 407 0.03 -27.82 -5.94
CA LEU A 407 -0.55 -29.15 -5.72
C LEU A 407 0.42 -30.09 -4.99
N ARG A 408 1.72 -29.92 -5.20
CA ARG A 408 2.76 -30.67 -4.50
C ARG A 408 2.80 -30.34 -3.01
N GLY A 409 2.71 -29.05 -2.65
CA GLY A 409 2.58 -28.59 -1.26
C GLY A 409 1.37 -29.21 -0.57
N CYS A 410 0.22 -29.19 -1.24
CA CYS A 410 -1.00 -29.82 -0.75
C CYS A 410 -0.83 -31.34 -0.54
N LEU A 411 -0.24 -32.06 -1.50
CA LEU A 411 -0.02 -33.50 -1.41
C LEU A 411 0.87 -33.86 -0.23
N VAL A 412 1.97 -33.13 0.00
CA VAL A 412 2.86 -33.38 1.15
C VAL A 412 2.15 -33.10 2.47
N ALA A 413 1.46 -31.97 2.57
CA ALA A 413 0.81 -31.54 3.81
C ALA A 413 -0.36 -32.45 4.22
N THR A 414 -1.08 -33.03 3.24
CA THR A 414 -2.32 -33.76 3.48
C THR A 414 -2.20 -35.26 3.24
N THR A 415 -1.12 -35.72 2.62
CA THR A 415 -0.92 -37.11 2.14
C THR A 415 -2.09 -37.63 1.28
N SER A 416 -2.80 -36.71 0.63
CA SER A 416 -4.05 -36.97 -0.10
C SER A 416 -3.97 -36.39 -1.51
N ALA A 417 -4.75 -36.96 -2.45
CA ALA A 417 -4.85 -36.41 -3.79
C ALA A 417 -5.44 -34.99 -3.75
N CYS A 418 -4.74 -34.04 -4.37
CA CYS A 418 -5.13 -32.64 -4.41
C CYS A 418 -5.59 -32.24 -5.81
N SER A 419 -6.61 -31.39 -5.86
CA SER A 419 -7.14 -30.85 -7.11
C SER A 419 -7.43 -29.37 -6.97
N ALA A 420 -7.23 -28.62 -8.05
CA ALA A 420 -7.57 -27.21 -8.11
C ALA A 420 -8.85 -27.01 -8.90
N SER A 421 -9.66 -26.04 -8.49
CA SER A 421 -10.89 -25.65 -9.19
C SER A 421 -11.06 -24.15 -9.13
N LEU A 422 -11.59 -23.59 -10.22
CA LEU A 422 -12.00 -22.20 -10.26
C LEU A 422 -13.26 -22.04 -9.41
N VAL A 423 -13.29 -21.04 -8.53
CA VAL A 423 -14.48 -20.66 -7.76
C VAL A 423 -15.31 -19.66 -8.55
N THR A 424 -14.67 -18.57 -9.02
CA THR A 424 -15.30 -17.53 -9.85
C THR A 424 -14.23 -16.62 -10.47
N THR A 425 -14.62 -15.75 -11.40
CA THR A 425 -13.80 -14.62 -11.87
C THR A 425 -14.49 -13.27 -11.63
N THR A 426 -13.69 -12.23 -11.43
CA THR A 426 -14.17 -10.86 -11.23
C THR A 426 -13.18 -9.84 -11.83
N ASP A 427 -13.65 -8.64 -12.12
CA ASP A 427 -12.81 -7.55 -12.65
C ASP A 427 -12.07 -6.76 -11.56
N GLY A 428 -12.44 -6.92 -10.29
CA GLY A 428 -11.87 -6.17 -9.17
C GLY A 428 -11.03 -7.03 -8.23
N ALA A 429 -9.74 -6.70 -8.07
CA ALA A 429 -8.85 -7.36 -7.11
C ALA A 429 -9.37 -7.25 -5.67
N ALA A 430 -9.94 -6.10 -5.28
CA ALA A 430 -10.55 -5.92 -3.96
C ALA A 430 -11.75 -6.86 -3.72
N SER A 431 -12.61 -7.05 -4.73
CA SER A 431 -13.75 -7.99 -4.65
C SER A 431 -13.32 -9.45 -4.57
N ALA A 432 -12.29 -9.83 -5.34
CA ALA A 432 -11.71 -11.17 -5.31
C ALA A 432 -11.12 -11.48 -3.92
N GLN A 433 -10.34 -10.55 -3.37
CA GLN A 433 -9.74 -10.68 -2.04
C GLN A 433 -10.81 -10.73 -0.94
N ALA A 434 -11.85 -9.89 -1.03
CA ALA A 434 -12.97 -9.94 -0.11
C ALA A 434 -13.69 -11.30 -0.12
N LEU A 435 -13.80 -11.96 -1.28
CA LEU A 435 -14.33 -13.32 -1.38
C LEU A 435 -13.40 -14.34 -0.71
N VAL A 436 -12.08 -14.30 -0.94
CA VAL A 436 -11.13 -15.20 -0.25
C VAL A 436 -11.20 -15.03 1.26
N THR A 437 -11.21 -13.80 1.77
CA THR A 437 -11.39 -13.55 3.21
C THR A 437 -12.71 -14.14 3.73
N ALA A 438 -13.82 -14.00 2.99
CA ALA A 438 -15.10 -14.57 3.37
C ALA A 438 -15.09 -16.12 3.40
N LEU A 439 -14.47 -16.76 2.40
CA LEU A 439 -14.33 -18.22 2.32
C LEU A 439 -13.45 -18.78 3.44
N VAL A 440 -12.32 -18.12 3.73
CA VAL A 440 -11.44 -18.48 4.85
C VAL A 440 -12.15 -18.32 6.18
N ASN A 441 -12.87 -17.22 6.40
CA ASN A 441 -13.64 -17.01 7.63
C ASN A 441 -14.75 -18.04 7.81
N THR A 442 -15.43 -18.42 6.73
CA THR A 442 -16.46 -19.47 6.75
C THR A 442 -15.85 -20.80 7.18
N PHE A 443 -14.75 -21.22 6.53
CA PHE A 443 -14.03 -22.45 6.89
C PHE A 443 -13.58 -22.42 8.35
N ARG A 444 -13.02 -21.30 8.83
CA ARG A 444 -12.60 -21.13 10.22
C ARG A 444 -13.75 -21.26 11.20
N SER A 445 -14.92 -20.68 10.88
CA SER A 445 -16.09 -20.77 11.74
C SER A 445 -16.62 -22.20 11.89
N GLU A 446 -16.39 -23.04 10.89
CA GLU A 446 -16.82 -24.44 10.87
C GLU A 446 -15.79 -25.40 11.49
N ASN A 447 -14.50 -25.05 11.45
CA ASN A 447 -13.40 -25.97 11.78
C ASN A 447 -12.51 -25.49 12.96
N ASP A 448 -12.72 -24.29 13.50
CA ASP A 448 -11.90 -23.65 14.54
C ASP A 448 -10.39 -23.52 14.18
N ALA A 449 -10.08 -23.58 12.88
CA ALA A 449 -8.74 -23.49 12.33
C ALA A 449 -8.80 -22.99 10.87
N CYS A 450 -7.70 -22.45 10.37
CA CYS A 450 -7.58 -22.17 8.94
C CYS A 450 -7.44 -23.45 8.11
N PRO A 451 -7.70 -23.38 6.79
CA PRO A 451 -7.24 -24.41 5.88
C PRO A 451 -5.73 -24.59 5.99
N VAL A 452 -5.24 -25.83 5.92
CA VAL A 452 -3.83 -26.18 6.24
C VAL A 452 -2.81 -25.44 5.35
N GLY A 453 -3.16 -25.16 4.10
CA GLY A 453 -2.33 -24.41 3.15
C GLY A 453 -2.54 -22.89 3.18
N GLN A 454 -3.47 -22.40 4.00
CA GLN A 454 -3.89 -20.99 3.98
C GLN A 454 -2.93 -20.12 4.78
N TRP A 455 -2.29 -19.17 4.10
CA TRP A 455 -1.53 -18.10 4.75
C TRP A 455 -2.29 -16.78 4.70
N VAL A 456 -2.77 -16.38 3.52
CA VAL A 456 -3.52 -15.15 3.28
C VAL A 456 -4.85 -15.16 4.04
N SER A 457 -5.16 -14.08 4.75
CA SER A 457 -6.37 -13.91 5.59
C SER A 457 -6.51 -14.95 6.71
N CYS A 458 -5.42 -15.66 7.05
CA CYS A 458 -5.43 -16.70 8.08
C CYS A 458 -4.79 -16.25 9.41
N THR A 459 -4.19 -15.07 9.47
CA THR A 459 -3.62 -14.54 10.72
C THR A 459 -4.69 -14.56 11.84
N PRO A 460 -4.35 -15.03 13.06
CA PRO A 460 -5.30 -15.00 14.17
C PRO A 460 -5.84 -13.59 14.36
N ALA A 461 -7.14 -13.45 14.64
CA ALA A 461 -7.63 -12.18 15.16
C ALA A 461 -6.90 -11.97 16.49
N GLY A 462 -6.01 -10.97 16.53
CA GLY A 462 -5.32 -10.56 17.76
C GLY A 462 -6.30 -10.04 18.81
#